data_AF-A0A976LBJ6-F1
#
_entry.id   AF-A0A976LBJ6-F1
#
_cell.length_a   1.000
_cell.length_b   1.000
_cell.length_c   1.000
_cell.angle_alpha   90.00
_cell.angle_beta   90.00
_cell.angle_gamma   90.00
#
_symmetry.space_group_name_H-M   'P 1'
#
loop_
_entity.id
_entity.type
_entity.pdbx_description
1 polymer ?
#
loop_
_entity_poly.entity_id
_entity_poly.type
_entity_poly.pdbx_seq_one_letter_code
_entity_poly.pdbx_strand_id
1 'polypeptide(L)'
;MPLLGCDSPAPKQKTVETRQTIRKTTQNVVKLSDALENGGVVSELRITGQGLEVVSEAYSTSVGEIGILAVTQAMNLYQAEFGEFPKSYDEFMLKIIKKDQPDGTSLAMLPYYQEYAYDEKAKKLVVVEFPAKKEQRQKETTGASGL
;
A
#
# COMPACT_ATOMS: atom_id res chain seq x y z
N MET A 1 -54.04 -0.90 -20.53
CA MET A 1 -52.99 -1.75 -21.12
C MET A 1 -51.67 -0.99 -21.02
N PRO A 2 -50.61 -1.61 -20.47
CA PRO A 2 -49.40 -0.93 -19.99
C PRO A 2 -48.31 -0.85 -21.06
N LEU A 3 -47.40 0.13 -20.95
CA LEU A 3 -46.02 -0.01 -21.40
C LEU A 3 -45.10 0.63 -20.35
N LEU A 4 -44.59 -0.22 -19.46
CA LEU A 4 -43.38 -0.03 -18.68
C LEU A 4 -42.17 0.03 -19.63
N GLY A 5 -41.19 0.89 -19.34
CA GLY A 5 -39.94 0.92 -20.11
C GLY A 5 -38.86 1.81 -19.51
N CYS A 6 -38.43 1.47 -18.29
CA CYS A 6 -37.14 1.75 -17.66
C CYS A 6 -36.30 2.96 -18.13
N ASP A 7 -36.46 4.11 -17.46
CA ASP A 7 -35.36 5.06 -17.28
C ASP A 7 -34.55 4.60 -16.06
N SER A 8 -33.53 3.77 -16.31
CA SER A 8 -32.57 3.36 -15.28
C SER A 8 -31.44 4.38 -15.24
N PRO A 9 -31.21 5.09 -14.13
CA PRO A 9 -30.04 5.94 -14.03
C PRO A 9 -28.79 5.06 -14.11
N ALA A 10 -27.91 5.38 -15.06
CA ALA A 10 -26.62 4.72 -15.21
C ALA A 10 -25.89 4.65 -13.85
N PRO A 11 -25.23 3.53 -13.52
CA PRO A 11 -24.54 3.40 -12.26
C PRO A 11 -23.50 4.50 -12.17
N LYS A 12 -23.62 5.38 -11.17
CA LYS A 12 -22.62 6.39 -10.85
C LYS A 12 -21.29 5.66 -10.68
N GLN A 13 -20.40 5.80 -11.66
CA GLN A 13 -19.00 5.39 -11.51
C GLN A 13 -18.50 6.04 -10.22
N LYS A 14 -18.18 5.22 -9.22
CA LYS A 14 -17.50 5.69 -8.03
C LYS A 14 -16.18 6.25 -8.53
N THR A 15 -16.08 7.57 -8.64
CA THR A 15 -14.81 8.27 -8.80
C THR A 15 -13.89 7.74 -7.71
N VAL A 16 -12.89 6.95 -8.10
CA VAL A 16 -11.92 6.38 -7.17
C VAL A 16 -11.27 7.56 -6.48
N GLU A 17 -11.53 7.73 -5.18
CA GLU A 17 -10.90 8.81 -4.41
C GLU A 17 -9.39 8.60 -4.45
N THR A 18 -8.70 9.39 -5.27
CA THR A 18 -7.25 9.37 -5.35
C THR A 18 -6.70 9.90 -4.03
N ARG A 19 -6.19 8.99 -3.19
CA ARG A 19 -5.59 9.35 -1.90
C ARG A 19 -4.38 10.26 -2.17
N GLN A 20 -4.30 11.42 -1.52
CA GLN A 20 -3.13 12.31 -1.65
C GLN A 20 -1.92 11.67 -0.95
N THR A 21 -0.87 11.30 -1.71
CA THR A 21 0.31 10.56 -1.21
C THR A 21 1.49 11.45 -0.82
N ILE A 22 1.59 12.65 -1.39
CA ILE A 22 2.77 13.49 -1.25
C ILE A 22 2.82 14.09 0.18
N ARG A 23 3.92 13.85 0.91
CA ARG A 23 4.14 14.25 2.32
C ARG A 23 3.11 13.71 3.32
N LYS A 24 2.38 12.67 2.95
CA LYS A 24 1.51 11.95 3.88
C LYS A 24 2.22 10.71 4.39
N THR A 25 2.00 10.41 5.67
CA THR A 25 2.42 9.16 6.27
C THR A 25 1.20 8.30 6.56
N THR A 26 1.43 7.00 6.65
CA THR A 26 0.45 5.99 6.97
C THR A 26 1.01 5.08 8.07
N GLN A 27 0.13 4.64 8.95
CA GLN A 27 0.39 3.56 9.89
C GLN A 27 -0.43 2.32 9.51
N ASN A 28 -0.92 2.29 8.27
CA ASN A 28 -1.65 1.16 7.71
C ASN A 28 -0.66 0.16 7.12
N VAL A 29 -0.65 -1.03 7.68
CA VAL A 29 0.03 -2.20 7.16
C VAL A 29 -1.01 -3.29 7.10
N VAL A 30 -1.02 -4.12 6.06
CA VAL A 30 -1.94 -5.26 5.94
C VAL A 30 -1.21 -6.57 6.23
N LYS A 31 -1.94 -7.66 6.48
CA LYS A 31 -1.33 -8.99 6.51
C LYS A 31 -0.93 -9.40 5.10
N LEU A 32 0.25 -10.00 4.94
CA LEU A 32 0.69 -10.47 3.63
C LEU A 32 -0.24 -11.55 3.05
N SER A 33 -0.74 -12.47 3.88
CA SER A 33 -1.73 -13.47 3.47
C SER A 33 -2.94 -12.83 2.80
N ASP A 34 -3.53 -11.84 3.47
CA ASP A 34 -4.75 -11.18 3.05
C ASP A 34 -4.48 -10.37 1.76
N ALA A 35 -3.32 -9.73 1.68
CA ALA A 35 -2.93 -8.98 0.49
C ALA A 35 -2.78 -9.89 -0.74
N LEU A 36 -2.19 -11.08 -0.57
CA LEU A 36 -2.03 -12.07 -1.63
C LEU A 36 -3.38 -12.68 -2.05
N GLU A 37 -4.27 -12.99 -1.09
CA GLU A 37 -5.62 -13.47 -1.36
C GLU A 37 -6.45 -12.45 -2.15
N ASN A 38 -6.23 -11.15 -1.92
CA ASN A 38 -6.86 -10.06 -2.67
C ASN A 38 -6.19 -9.77 -4.03
N GLY A 39 -5.33 -10.66 -4.53
CA GLY A 39 -4.66 -10.53 -5.83
C GLY A 39 -3.47 -9.58 -5.83
N GLY A 40 -2.93 -9.27 -4.65
CA GLY A 40 -1.66 -8.57 -4.52
C GLY A 40 -0.48 -9.49 -4.87
N VAL A 41 0.59 -8.89 -5.37
CA VAL A 41 1.87 -9.55 -5.62
C VAL A 41 2.96 -8.81 -4.85
N VAL A 42 3.88 -9.54 -4.23
CA VAL A 42 5.02 -8.90 -3.56
C VAL A 42 5.80 -8.10 -4.60
N SER A 43 5.89 -6.80 -4.38
CA SER A 43 6.64 -5.90 -5.24
C SER A 43 8.11 -5.99 -4.85
N GLU A 44 8.93 -6.44 -5.79
CA GLU A 44 10.37 -6.19 -5.69
C GLU A 44 10.55 -4.70 -5.93
N LEU A 45 11.00 -3.96 -4.91
CA LEU A 45 11.29 -2.52 -4.98
C LEU A 45 12.42 -2.27 -6.00
N ARG A 46 12.07 -2.33 -7.29
CA ARG A 46 12.97 -2.26 -8.42
C ARG A 46 12.40 -1.27 -9.42
N ILE A 47 13.27 -0.38 -9.86
CA ILE A 47 12.97 0.57 -10.93
C ILE A 47 13.08 -0.21 -12.24
N THR A 48 11.96 -0.36 -12.96
CA THR A 48 11.86 -1.11 -14.21
C THR A 48 11.21 -0.31 -15.36
N GLY A 49 10.62 0.84 -15.05
CA GLY A 49 9.95 1.72 -15.99
C GLY A 49 10.90 2.47 -16.93
N GLN A 50 10.32 3.08 -17.97
CA GLN A 50 11.02 3.92 -18.94
C GLN A 50 10.35 5.31 -19.01
N GLY A 51 11.13 6.37 -19.19
CA GLY A 51 10.60 7.74 -19.28
C GLY A 51 10.10 8.30 -17.93
N LEU A 52 8.95 8.99 -17.92
CA LEU A 52 8.38 9.64 -16.72
C LEU A 52 8.00 8.66 -15.60
N GLU A 53 7.72 7.39 -15.92
CA GLU A 53 7.43 6.35 -14.90
C GLU A 53 8.63 6.10 -13.98
N VAL A 54 9.86 6.28 -14.46
CA VAL A 54 11.11 6.13 -13.68
C VAL A 54 11.11 7.04 -12.45
N VAL A 55 10.59 8.27 -12.56
CA VAL A 55 10.57 9.22 -11.44
C VAL A 55 9.59 8.77 -10.36
N SER A 56 8.42 8.24 -10.76
CA SER A 56 7.42 7.72 -9.82
C SER A 56 7.85 6.40 -9.18
N GLU A 57 8.54 5.54 -9.93
CA GLU A 57 9.10 4.29 -9.42
C GLU A 57 10.29 4.55 -8.48
N ALA A 58 11.18 5.48 -8.82
CA ALA A 58 12.28 5.87 -7.94
C ALA A 58 11.76 6.48 -6.62
N TYR A 59 10.71 7.31 -6.68
CA TYR A 59 10.07 7.84 -5.48
C TYR A 59 9.45 6.74 -4.62
N SER A 60 8.61 5.87 -5.21
CA SER A 60 7.98 4.75 -4.47
C SER A 60 9.00 3.76 -3.90
N THR A 61 10.07 3.46 -4.66
CA THR A 61 11.20 2.64 -4.21
C THR A 61 11.89 3.27 -3.02
N SER A 62 12.32 4.53 -3.13
CA SER A 62 13.03 5.22 -2.05
C SER A 62 12.19 5.35 -0.78
N VAL A 63 10.91 5.72 -0.88
CA VAL A 63 10.04 5.83 0.30
C VAL A 63 9.65 4.46 0.87
N GLY A 64 9.55 3.43 0.02
CA GLY A 64 9.37 2.04 0.42
C GLY A 64 10.55 1.53 1.23
N GLU A 65 11.78 1.72 0.73
CA GLU A 65 13.02 1.35 1.42
C GLU A 65 13.18 2.07 2.76
N ILE A 66 12.94 3.38 2.81
CA ILE A 66 12.99 4.15 4.07
C ILE A 66 11.98 3.60 5.08
N GLY A 67 10.75 3.29 4.64
CA GLY A 67 9.73 2.69 5.51
C GLY A 67 10.14 1.32 6.04
N ILE A 68 10.68 0.45 5.18
CA ILE A 68 11.19 -0.87 5.57
C ILE A 68 12.34 -0.74 6.58
N LEU A 69 13.26 0.20 6.36
CA LEU A 69 14.39 0.43 7.26
C LEU A 69 13.92 0.92 8.64
N ALA A 70 12.97 1.86 8.69
CA ALA A 70 12.40 2.36 9.94
C ALA A 70 11.75 1.24 10.75
N VAL A 71 10.97 0.37 10.10
CA VAL A 71 10.35 -0.79 10.75
C VAL A 71 11.39 -1.81 11.19
N THR A 72 12.39 -2.09 10.35
CA THR A 72 13.47 -3.02 10.70
C THR A 72 14.22 -2.54 11.93
N GLN A 73 14.49 -1.24 12.03
CA GLN A 73 15.12 -0.66 13.21
C GLN A 73 14.23 -0.77 14.46
N ALA A 74 12.94 -0.46 14.35
CA ALA A 74 12.00 -0.61 15.46
C ALA A 74 11.86 -2.08 15.92
N MET A 75 11.89 -3.03 14.98
CA MET A 75 11.90 -4.46 15.28
C MET A 75 13.18 -4.89 16.00
N ASN A 76 14.34 -4.40 15.58
CA ASN A 76 15.61 -4.71 16.23
C ASN A 76 15.68 -4.14 17.64
N LEU A 77 15.14 -2.93 17.87
CA LEU A 77 15.01 -2.35 19.20
C LEU A 77 14.10 -3.18 20.10
N TYR A 78 12.94 -3.59 19.57
CA TYR A 78 12.01 -4.47 20.29
C TYR A 78 12.67 -5.81 20.64
N GLN A 79 13.39 -6.42 19.69
CA GLN A 79 14.13 -7.66 19.96
C GLN A 79 15.23 -7.46 21.02
N ALA A 80 15.93 -6.32 21.01
CA ALA A 80 16.94 -6.02 22.02
C ALA A 80 16.34 -5.81 23.42
N GLU A 81 15.13 -5.24 23.50
CA GLU A 81 14.42 -4.99 24.76
C GLU A 81 13.75 -6.24 25.34
N PHE A 82 13.08 -7.03 24.49
CA PHE A 82 12.25 -8.17 24.91
C PHE A 82 12.88 -9.55 24.63
N GLY A 83 13.99 -9.60 23.89
CA GLY A 83 14.68 -10.83 23.51
C GLY A 83 14.03 -11.61 22.36
N GLU A 84 12.90 -11.14 21.84
CA GLU A 84 12.15 -11.80 20.77
C GLU A 84 11.56 -10.79 19.78
N PHE A 85 11.32 -11.24 18.55
CA PHE A 85 10.52 -10.47 17.58
C PHE A 85 9.03 -10.66 17.83
N PRO A 86 8.17 -9.72 17.39
CA PRO A 86 6.72 -9.88 17.46
C PRO A 86 6.27 -11.25 16.92
N LYS A 87 5.38 -11.92 17.65
CA LYS A 87 4.89 -13.27 17.35
C LYS A 87 3.76 -13.27 16.35
N SER A 88 3.03 -12.17 16.26
CA SER A 88 1.86 -12.01 15.41
C SER A 88 1.83 -10.63 14.75
N TYR A 89 1.06 -10.53 13.68
CA TYR A 89 0.70 -9.27 13.05
C TYR A 89 0.10 -8.26 14.05
N ASP A 90 -0.78 -8.71 14.95
CA ASP A 90 -1.42 -7.81 15.92
C ASP A 90 -0.37 -7.22 16.87
N GLU A 91 0.56 -8.04 17.34
CA GLU A 91 1.68 -7.59 18.17
C GLU A 91 2.61 -6.65 17.40
N PHE A 92 2.88 -6.93 16.12
CA PHE A 92 3.65 -6.04 15.25
C PHE A 92 2.99 -4.67 15.12
N MET A 93 1.69 -4.62 14.86
CA MET A 93 0.94 -3.37 14.74
C MET A 93 0.92 -2.58 16.05
N LEU A 94 0.80 -3.26 17.19
CA LEU A 94 0.70 -2.64 18.50
C LEU A 94 2.06 -2.20 19.07
N LYS A 95 3.13 -2.96 18.82
CA LYS A 95 4.45 -2.76 19.43
C LYS A 95 5.48 -2.10 18.52
N ILE A 96 5.40 -2.33 17.21
CA ILE A 96 6.38 -1.81 16.24
C ILE A 96 5.81 -0.60 15.51
N ILE A 97 4.64 -0.76 14.87
CA ILE A 97 3.95 0.37 14.24
C ILE A 97 3.41 1.32 15.31
N LYS A 98 2.95 0.77 16.43
CA LYS A 98 2.31 1.52 17.54
C LYS A 98 1.25 2.47 17.00
N LYS A 99 0.30 1.91 16.26
CA LYS A 99 -0.78 2.66 15.62
C LYS A 99 -1.43 3.62 16.63
N ASP A 100 -1.58 4.87 16.23
CA ASP A 100 -2.21 5.95 17.01
C ASP A 100 -1.43 6.39 18.28
N GLN A 101 -0.16 5.96 18.43
CA GLN A 101 0.74 6.42 19.49
C GLN A 101 1.65 7.57 19.03
N PRO A 102 2.04 8.49 19.94
CA PRO A 102 2.90 9.63 19.62
C PRO A 102 4.32 9.22 19.17
N ASP A 103 4.77 8.03 19.58
CA ASP A 103 6.04 7.41 19.20
C ASP A 103 5.87 6.30 18.14
N GLY A 104 4.76 6.32 17.40
CA GLY A 104 4.45 5.33 16.38
C GLY A 104 5.25 5.48 15.09
N THR A 105 5.59 4.32 14.49
CA THR A 105 6.32 4.25 13.23
C THR A 105 5.42 4.68 12.09
N SER A 106 5.64 5.89 11.60
CA SER A 106 4.93 6.47 10.46
C SER A 106 5.63 6.09 9.16
N LEU A 107 4.99 5.28 8.33
CA LEU A 107 5.47 4.90 7.00
C LEU A 107 5.10 5.96 5.97
N ALA A 108 5.89 6.13 4.92
CA ALA A 108 5.51 7.03 3.84
C ALA A 108 4.31 6.48 3.07
N MET A 109 3.37 7.31 2.65
CA MET A 109 2.20 6.80 1.95
C MET A 109 2.55 6.35 0.53
N LEU A 110 2.38 5.06 0.25
CA LEU A 110 2.63 4.46 -1.06
C LEU A 110 1.53 4.84 -2.08
N PRO A 111 1.82 4.76 -3.40
CA PRO A 111 0.82 4.90 -4.45
C PRO A 111 -0.41 4.01 -4.22
N TYR A 112 -1.59 4.41 -4.69
CA TYR A 112 -2.87 3.71 -4.44
C TYR A 112 -2.89 2.21 -4.80
N TYR A 113 -2.08 1.80 -5.77
CA TYR A 113 -1.97 0.39 -6.18
C TYR A 113 -0.95 -0.40 -5.34
N GLN A 114 -0.33 0.21 -4.34
CA GLN A 114 0.64 -0.40 -3.44
C GLN A 114 0.21 -0.24 -1.98
N GLU A 115 0.44 -1.27 -1.18
CA GLU A 115 0.24 -1.23 0.27
C GLU A 115 1.44 -1.89 0.96
N TYR A 116 1.72 -1.48 2.19
CA TYR A 116 2.66 -2.20 3.03
C TYR A 116 2.01 -3.46 3.58
N ALA A 117 2.70 -4.57 3.52
CA ALA A 117 2.27 -5.82 4.13
C ALA A 117 3.33 -6.34 5.11
N TYR A 118 2.87 -6.93 6.21
CA TYR A 118 3.73 -7.63 7.15
C TYR A 118 3.79 -9.12 6.79
N ASP A 119 5.00 -9.61 6.58
CA ASP A 119 5.30 -11.03 6.43
C ASP A 119 5.61 -11.63 7.80
N GLU A 120 4.67 -12.39 8.37
CA GLU A 120 4.84 -13.04 9.68
C GLU A 120 5.91 -14.14 9.65
N LYS A 121 6.12 -14.80 8.50
CA LYS A 121 7.09 -15.89 8.35
C LYS A 121 8.51 -15.35 8.29
N ALA A 122 8.71 -14.32 7.48
CA ALA A 122 10.00 -13.67 7.35
C ALA A 122 10.23 -12.57 8.40
N LYS A 123 9.22 -12.24 9.22
CA LYS A 123 9.23 -11.19 10.24
C LYS A 123 9.76 -9.88 9.67
N LYS A 124 9.19 -9.43 8.55
CA LYS A 124 9.63 -8.20 7.86
C LYS A 124 8.47 -7.49 7.18
N LEU A 125 8.67 -6.19 6.94
CA LEU A 125 7.77 -5.40 6.11
C LEU A 125 8.13 -5.60 4.63
N VAL A 126 7.12 -5.83 3.80
CA VAL A 126 7.24 -5.89 2.34
C VAL A 126 6.22 -4.94 1.72
N VAL A 127 6.45 -4.56 0.47
CA VAL A 127 5.46 -3.82 -0.32
C VAL A 127 4.73 -4.81 -1.21
N VAL A 128 3.41 -4.71 -1.24
CA VAL A 128 2.56 -5.50 -2.13
C VAL A 128 1.92 -4.57 -3.14
N GLU A 129 2.04 -4.93 -4.41
CA GLU A 129 1.41 -4.24 -5.53
C GLU A 129 0.15 -4.99 -5.97
N PHE A 130 -0.90 -4.25 -6.30
CA PHE A 130 -2.16 -4.78 -6.81
C PHE A 130 -2.27 -4.46 -8.31
N PRO A 131 -1.92 -5.40 -9.21
CA PRO A 131 -1.88 -5.15 -10.65
C PRO A 131 -3.26 -4.73 -11.20
N ALA A 132 -4.34 -5.30 -10.68
CA ALA A 132 -5.71 -4.91 -11.06
C ALA A 132 -6.00 -3.42 -10.81
N LYS A 133 -5.48 -2.84 -9.72
CA LYS A 133 -5.62 -1.41 -9.41
C LYS A 133 -4.74 -0.54 -10.29
N LYS A 134 -3.56 -1.05 -10.66
CA LYS A 134 -2.61 -0.37 -11.56
C LYS A 134 -3.18 -0.25 -12.97
N GLU A 135 -3.78 -1.31 -13.50
CA GLU A 135 -4.43 -1.30 -14.82
C GLU A 135 -5.64 -0.36 -14.88
N GLN A 136 -6.46 -0.31 -13.82
CA GLN A 136 -7.56 0.65 -13.73
C GLN A 136 -7.04 2.09 -13.82
N ARG A 137 -5.96 2.41 -13.09
CA ARG A 137 -5.31 3.73 -13.18
C ARG A 137 -4.80 4.05 -14.58
N GLN A 138 -4.12 3.12 -15.25
CA GLN A 138 -3.63 3.35 -16.60
C GLN A 138 -4.78 3.63 -17.59
N LYS A 139 -5.87 2.85 -17.52
CA LYS A 139 -7.05 3.05 -18.37
C LYS A 139 -7.71 4.42 -18.13
N GLU A 140 -7.79 4.87 -16.89
CA GLU A 140 -8.37 6.17 -16.55
C GLU A 140 -7.46 7.35 -16.94
N THR A 141 -6.13 7.23 -16.77
CA THR A 141 -5.20 8.30 -17.17
C THR A 141 -5.03 8.41 -18.69
N THR A 142 -5.15 7.30 -19.43
CA THR A 142 -5.13 7.33 -20.89
C THR A 142 -6.47 7.80 -21.48
N GLY A 143 -7.59 7.58 -20.79
CA GLY A 143 -8.90 8.09 -21.19
C GLY A 143 -9.09 9.60 -20.97
N ALA A 144 -8.37 10.21 -20.02
CA ALA A 144 -8.49 11.63 -19.68
C ALA A 144 -7.51 12.56 -20.42
N SER A 145 -6.56 12.02 -21.21
CA SER A 145 -5.63 12.82 -22.03
C SER A 145 -6.01 12.91 -23.50
N GLY A 146 -7.22 12.49 -23.87
CA GLY A 146 -7.78 12.68 -25.20
C GLY A 146 -8.94 13.68 -25.18
N LEU A 147 -8.62 14.98 -25.13
CA LEU A 147 -9.29 16.08 -25.82
C LEU A 147 -8.63 17.43 -25.47
#